data_AF-A0A7Z8YD03-F1
#
_entry.id   AF-A0A7Z8YD03-F1
#
_cell.length_a   1.000
_cell.length_b   1.000
_cell.length_c   1.000
_cell.angle_alpha   90.00
_cell.angle_beta   90.00
_cell.angle_gamma   90.00
#
_symmetry.space_group_name_H-M   'P 1'
#
loop_
_entity.id
_entity.type
_entity.pdbx_description
1 polymer ?
#
loop_
_entity_poly.entity_id
_entity_poly.type
_entity_poly.pdbx_seq_one_letter_code
_entity_poly.pdbx_strand_id
1 'polypeptide(L)'
;MEAKLNQLNDKQLEAVVSESKRLLVLAGAGSGKTKTLLEKLSYLMNIKRVKPANILVITFTKNATNEMIDRLIFSSEEGGLYESFMNNTKISDAEKNTYRDNFVKANKRLSNLSISTFHSFCYKVLRKYGVSEFDNQFKVLNDSKKSKGEDDFVYENTPETDFEIASKILKENSNNREYLLDLKRYILDYFVDNGYFHSHKKEEGFHEEQKYYTSLNGTKVRSKSERYIADWLYRHNIDFAYEPYLNCKDFYFHPDFYIPQADIYLEHISNMSAAVKEKDEQYKKANKTLFKTYEEVEAKDTTLFNSALDKIVKNRLPANYHSDVALSFEEEFNAYHKELNDFITQSLRVIKMIKAENLSPEEVLVKALTDPHQRIRDFYNLVIPLMEKYQAYCVNKSYLDFEDMIIKTIDLFNHRPEIAEQHQQMYKYILVDEFQDVNNLQVELLKKLLTTDNQLFCVGDDWQSIYAFRGSNVDYIINFEKYFPNAEVIKLNQNYRSTEHIVGASNEVIKHNKFKVEKEIFANKKSEIKVNIFAGSNEDENIDFVVSEVKSFSIRVTERKIYYFYIGVAKCLAIT
;
A
#
# COMPACT_ATOMS: atom_id res chain seq x y z
N MET A 1 37.44 18.20 -7.89
CA MET A 1 36.62 17.08 -8.39
C MET A 1 37.03 16.83 -9.84
N GLU A 2 37.97 15.91 -10.05
CA GLU A 2 38.28 15.42 -11.40
C GLU A 2 37.33 14.26 -11.70
N ALA A 3 36.72 14.23 -12.88
CA ALA A 3 35.92 13.06 -13.27
C ALA A 3 36.87 11.86 -13.43
N LYS A 4 36.63 10.79 -12.68
CA LYS A 4 37.48 9.59 -12.71
C LYS A 4 37.03 8.66 -13.85
N LEU A 5 36.95 9.21 -15.06
CA LEU A 5 36.48 8.48 -16.25
C LEU A 5 37.27 7.19 -16.50
N ASN A 6 38.55 7.17 -16.13
CA ASN A 6 39.44 6.01 -16.26
C ASN A 6 39.05 4.82 -15.34
N GLN A 7 38.15 5.01 -14.37
CA GLN A 7 37.66 3.97 -13.47
C GLN A 7 36.29 3.42 -13.87
N LEU A 8 35.78 3.82 -15.03
CA LEU A 8 34.53 3.34 -15.61
C LEU A 8 34.83 2.28 -16.67
N ASN A 9 33.96 1.28 -16.78
CA ASN A 9 33.97 0.42 -17.97
C ASN A 9 33.39 1.15 -19.19
N ASP A 10 33.57 0.59 -20.38
CA ASP A 10 33.14 1.22 -21.64
C ASP A 10 31.66 1.61 -21.65
N LYS A 11 30.77 0.76 -21.10
CA LYS A 11 29.33 1.03 -21.07
C LYS A 11 28.93 2.10 -20.05
N GLN A 12 29.59 2.13 -18.90
CA GLN A 12 29.42 3.20 -17.92
C GLN A 12 29.94 4.53 -18.48
N LEU A 13 31.09 4.51 -19.17
CA LEU A 13 31.65 5.69 -19.82
C LEU A 13 30.72 6.19 -20.93
N GLU A 14 30.23 5.30 -21.79
CA GLU A 14 29.24 5.59 -22.85
C GLU A 14 28.01 6.29 -22.26
N ALA A 15 27.45 5.77 -21.16
CA ALA A 15 26.33 6.42 -20.47
C ALA A 15 26.69 7.81 -19.92
N VAL A 16 27.82 7.94 -19.22
CA VAL A 16 28.26 9.20 -18.61
C VAL A 16 28.47 10.31 -19.65
N VAL A 17 29.04 9.99 -20.80
CA VAL A 17 29.34 10.98 -21.85
C VAL A 17 28.24 11.16 -22.88
N SER A 18 27.16 10.37 -22.83
CA SER A 18 26.06 10.47 -23.80
C SER A 18 25.38 11.85 -23.76
N GLU A 19 25.14 12.38 -24.95
CA GLU A 19 24.42 13.64 -25.20
C GLU A 19 22.94 13.40 -25.55
N SER A 20 22.47 12.15 -25.52
CA SER A 20 21.08 11.80 -25.82
C SER A 20 20.12 12.55 -24.90
N LYS A 21 19.07 13.14 -25.47
CA LYS A 21 18.09 13.91 -24.71
C LYS A 21 17.25 13.04 -23.78
N ARG A 22 17.09 11.76 -24.09
CA ARG A 22 16.35 10.79 -23.29
C ARG A 22 17.22 9.54 -23.19
N LEU A 23 17.80 9.30 -22.03
CA LEU A 23 18.69 8.17 -21.82
C LEU A 23 18.19 7.35 -20.63
N LEU A 24 18.00 6.05 -20.85
CA LEU A 24 17.84 5.06 -19.79
C LEU A 24 19.11 4.21 -19.67
N VAL A 25 19.72 4.22 -18.51
CA VAL A 25 20.78 3.29 -18.13
C VAL A 25 20.14 2.11 -17.40
N LEU A 26 19.87 1.05 -18.15
CA LEU A 26 19.28 -0.18 -17.63
C LEU A 26 20.38 -1.06 -17.03
N ALA A 27 20.44 -1.13 -15.72
CA ALA A 27 21.65 -1.56 -15.04
C ALA A 27 21.33 -2.61 -13.98
N GLY A 28 21.82 -3.84 -14.19
CA GLY A 28 21.57 -4.95 -13.28
C GLY A 28 22.04 -4.69 -11.86
N ALA A 29 21.57 -5.50 -10.91
CA ALA A 29 22.03 -5.47 -9.53
C ALA A 29 23.57 -5.45 -9.45
N GLY A 30 24.14 -4.55 -8.65
CA GLY A 30 25.59 -4.46 -8.44
C GLY A 30 26.42 -3.97 -9.63
N SER A 31 25.80 -3.50 -10.71
CA SER A 31 26.50 -3.01 -11.92
C SER A 31 27.02 -1.57 -11.84
N GLY A 32 26.79 -0.89 -10.72
CA GLY A 32 27.24 0.48 -10.50
C GLY A 32 26.26 1.55 -10.99
N LYS A 33 24.95 1.32 -10.84
CA LYS A 33 23.87 2.31 -11.07
C LYS A 33 24.17 3.69 -10.50
N THR A 34 24.19 3.79 -9.18
CA THR A 34 24.45 5.04 -8.45
C THR A 34 25.84 5.61 -8.78
N LYS A 35 26.85 4.76 -9.01
CA LYS A 35 28.18 5.21 -9.44
C LYS A 35 28.10 5.91 -10.81
N THR A 36 27.42 5.32 -11.77
CA THR A 36 27.24 5.88 -13.12
C THR A 36 26.49 7.22 -13.07
N LEU A 37 25.45 7.31 -12.24
CA LEU A 37 24.70 8.55 -12.05
C LEU A 37 25.56 9.66 -11.40
N LEU A 38 26.33 9.33 -10.36
CA LEU A 38 27.24 10.28 -9.72
C LEU A 38 28.37 10.74 -10.65
N GLU A 39 28.91 9.84 -11.46
CA GLU A 39 29.93 10.19 -12.45
C GLU A 39 29.35 11.00 -13.61
N LYS A 40 28.08 10.78 -14.00
CA LYS A 40 27.35 11.67 -14.93
C LYS A 40 27.25 13.08 -14.36
N LEU A 41 26.82 13.20 -13.10
CA LEU A 41 26.75 14.48 -12.41
C LEU A 41 28.13 15.16 -12.34
N SER A 42 29.19 14.41 -12.01
CA SER A 42 30.56 14.89 -11.99
C SER A 42 31.06 15.37 -13.35
N TYR A 43 30.79 14.60 -14.40
CA TYR A 43 31.10 14.93 -15.78
C TYR A 43 30.42 16.24 -16.20
N LEU A 44 29.12 16.38 -15.92
CA LEU A 44 28.37 17.60 -16.23
C LEU A 44 28.96 18.83 -15.52
N MET A 45 29.28 18.70 -14.23
CA MET A 45 29.76 19.80 -13.41
C MET A 45 31.21 20.19 -13.71
N ASN A 46 32.11 19.22 -13.95
CA ASN A 46 33.55 19.47 -14.02
C ASN A 46 34.07 19.56 -15.45
N ILE A 47 33.58 18.70 -16.35
CA ILE A 47 34.04 18.64 -17.74
C ILE A 47 33.17 19.56 -18.60
N LYS A 48 31.85 19.39 -18.57
CA LYS A 48 30.92 20.25 -19.32
C LYS A 48 30.71 21.62 -18.68
N ARG A 49 31.23 21.85 -17.47
CA ARG A 49 31.12 23.10 -16.71
C ARG A 49 29.68 23.60 -16.57
N VAL A 50 28.73 22.68 -16.47
CA VAL A 50 27.32 22.99 -16.23
C VAL A 50 27.18 23.59 -14.83
N LYS A 51 26.44 24.70 -14.73
CA LYS A 51 26.14 25.33 -13.44
C LYS A 51 25.32 24.35 -12.58
N PRO A 52 25.65 24.13 -11.29
CA PRO A 52 24.90 23.19 -10.44
C PRO A 52 23.39 23.46 -10.37
N ALA A 53 22.99 24.74 -10.40
CA ALA A 53 21.59 25.14 -10.42
C ALA A 53 20.81 24.66 -11.65
N ASN A 54 21.51 24.25 -12.72
CA ASN A 54 20.89 23.74 -13.93
C ASN A 54 20.76 22.21 -13.96
N ILE A 55 21.02 21.54 -12.84
CA ILE A 55 20.96 20.10 -12.70
C ILE A 55 19.99 19.76 -11.57
N LEU A 56 18.97 18.95 -11.89
CA LEU A 56 18.06 18.35 -10.93
C LEU A 56 18.37 16.86 -10.83
N VAL A 57 18.52 16.37 -9.61
CA VAL A 57 18.72 14.96 -9.30
C VAL A 57 17.57 14.50 -8.41
N ILE A 58 16.80 13.53 -8.89
CA ILE A 58 15.66 12.95 -8.20
C ILE A 58 16.02 11.54 -7.74
N THR A 59 15.75 11.25 -6.47
CA THR A 59 15.94 9.93 -5.86
C THR A 59 14.64 9.43 -5.24
N PHE A 60 14.53 8.13 -5.00
CA PHE A 60 13.32 7.55 -4.42
C PHE A 60 13.21 7.79 -2.90
N THR A 61 14.33 7.78 -2.19
CA THR A 61 14.38 7.94 -0.72
C THR A 61 15.30 9.07 -0.28
N LYS A 62 15.04 9.63 0.89
CA LYS A 62 15.92 10.62 1.50
C LYS A 62 17.29 10.04 1.84
N ASN A 63 17.36 8.77 2.16
CA ASN A 63 18.62 8.09 2.45
C ASN A 63 19.47 7.97 1.19
N ALA A 64 18.87 7.69 0.04
CA ALA A 64 19.56 7.75 -1.24
C ALA A 64 20.02 9.18 -1.57
N THR A 65 19.18 10.20 -1.32
CA THR A 65 19.61 11.62 -1.43
C THR A 65 20.84 11.91 -0.57
N ASN A 66 20.81 11.55 0.72
CA ASN A 66 21.88 11.81 1.67
C ASN A 66 23.16 11.04 1.31
N GLU A 67 23.04 9.76 0.94
CA GLU A 67 24.16 8.93 0.49
C GLU A 67 24.82 9.50 -0.76
N MET A 68 24.03 10.00 -1.72
CA MET A 68 24.57 10.65 -2.91
C MET A 68 25.33 11.93 -2.57
N ILE A 69 24.78 12.76 -1.67
CA ILE A 69 25.47 13.97 -1.17
C ILE A 69 26.78 13.58 -0.50
N ASP A 70 26.77 12.58 0.39
CA ASP A 70 27.96 12.10 1.09
C ASP A 70 29.05 11.67 0.11
N ARG A 71 28.68 10.86 -0.89
CA ARG A 71 29.62 10.39 -1.93
C ARG A 71 30.21 11.54 -2.74
N LEU A 72 29.41 12.57 -3.05
CA LEU A 72 29.92 13.77 -3.72
C LEU A 72 30.93 14.50 -2.83
N ILE A 73 30.64 14.64 -1.54
CA ILE A 73 31.52 15.29 -0.58
C ILE A 73 32.82 14.50 -0.45
N PHE A 74 32.76 13.18 -0.22
CA PHE A 74 33.94 12.30 -0.12
C PHE A 74 34.83 12.39 -1.37
N SER A 75 34.24 12.53 -2.56
CA SER A 75 35.00 12.67 -3.80
C SER A 75 35.70 14.03 -3.97
N SER A 76 35.33 15.01 -3.15
CA SER A 76 35.72 16.42 -3.30
C SER A 76 36.54 16.97 -2.13
N GLU A 77 36.44 16.39 -0.94
CA GLU A 77 37.14 16.84 0.26
C GLU A 77 38.59 16.31 0.29
N GLU A 78 39.53 17.21 0.53
CA GLU A 78 40.92 16.86 0.87
C GLU A 78 41.04 16.79 2.39
N GLY A 79 41.46 15.63 2.93
CA GLY A 79 41.71 15.44 4.36
C GLY A 79 40.82 14.43 5.08
N GLY A 80 39.71 13.98 4.47
CA GLY A 80 38.91 12.84 4.94
C GLY A 80 38.18 13.03 6.28
N LEU A 81 38.09 14.26 6.79
CA LEU A 81 37.44 14.56 8.07
C LEU A 81 35.93 14.28 8.00
N TYR A 82 35.29 14.67 6.89
CA TYR A 82 33.86 14.42 6.67
C TYR A 82 33.58 12.91 6.59
N GLU A 83 34.42 12.17 5.85
CA GLU A 83 34.32 10.71 5.75
C GLU A 83 34.50 10.02 7.11
N SER A 84 35.48 10.46 7.90
CA SER A 84 35.68 9.95 9.25
C SER A 84 34.48 10.22 10.16
N PHE A 85 33.83 11.37 10.02
CA PHE A 85 32.64 11.71 10.80
C PHE A 85 31.45 10.84 10.41
N MET A 86 31.19 10.68 9.12
CA MET A 86 30.05 9.90 8.62
C MET A 86 30.18 8.40 8.92
N ASN A 87 31.40 7.87 8.88
CA ASN A 87 31.67 6.47 9.18
C ASN A 87 31.71 6.15 10.69
N ASN A 88 31.62 7.15 11.56
CA ASN A 88 31.61 6.92 13.00
C ASN A 88 30.28 6.30 13.44
N THR A 89 30.35 5.09 14.01
CA THR A 89 29.18 4.33 14.48
C THR A 89 28.63 4.83 15.82
N LYS A 90 29.37 5.69 16.53
CA LYS A 90 28.95 6.29 17.81
C LYS A 90 28.10 7.55 17.63
N ILE A 91 28.05 8.10 16.42
CA ILE A 91 27.31 9.32 16.09
C ILE A 91 25.93 8.93 15.58
N SER A 92 24.89 9.58 16.10
CA SER A 92 23.52 9.32 15.66
C SER A 92 23.28 9.81 14.22
N ASP A 93 22.33 9.21 13.52
CA ASP A 93 21.98 9.62 12.16
C ASP A 93 21.45 11.08 12.12
N ALA A 94 20.77 11.53 13.17
CA ALA A 94 20.32 12.92 13.31
C ALA A 94 21.49 13.93 13.37
N GLU A 95 22.56 13.58 14.10
CA GLU A 95 23.78 14.39 14.14
C GLU A 95 24.51 14.38 12.80
N LYS A 96 24.59 13.23 12.13
CA LYS A 96 25.14 13.11 10.77
C LYS A 96 24.35 13.96 9.78
N ASN A 97 23.03 13.93 9.84
CA ASN A 97 22.15 14.74 9.02
C ASN A 97 22.39 16.24 9.24
N THR A 98 22.50 16.67 10.50
CA THR A 98 22.82 18.07 10.85
C THR A 98 24.18 18.49 10.30
N TYR A 99 25.20 17.64 10.46
CA TYR A 99 26.55 17.92 9.97
C TYR A 99 26.59 18.02 8.43
N ARG A 100 25.89 17.12 7.73
CA ARG A 100 25.71 17.17 6.27
C ARG A 100 25.07 18.46 5.82
N ASP A 101 23.97 18.87 6.46
CA ASP A 101 23.25 20.09 6.08
C ASP A 101 24.11 21.34 6.26
N ASN A 102 24.88 21.41 7.35
CA ASN A 102 25.81 22.52 7.58
C ASN A 102 26.94 22.54 6.55
N PHE A 103 27.49 21.38 6.19
CA PHE A 103 28.52 21.26 5.17
C PHE A 103 28.01 21.70 3.79
N VAL A 104 26.83 21.22 3.40
CA VAL A 104 26.19 21.58 2.12
C VAL A 104 25.92 23.09 2.07
N LYS A 105 25.39 23.69 3.15
CA LYS A 105 25.15 25.13 3.23
C LYS A 105 26.44 25.96 3.09
N ALA A 106 27.53 25.51 3.71
CA ALA A 106 28.82 26.19 3.62
C ALA A 106 29.46 26.07 2.22
N ASN A 107 29.21 24.98 1.50
CA ASN A 107 29.74 24.76 0.17
C ASN A 107 28.84 25.35 -0.93
N LYS A 108 29.19 26.54 -1.46
CA LYS A 108 28.42 27.25 -2.49
C LYS A 108 28.13 26.42 -3.75
N ARG A 109 28.97 25.44 -4.09
CA ARG A 109 28.76 24.60 -5.26
C ARG A 109 27.69 23.55 -4.99
N LEU A 110 27.71 22.93 -3.81
CA LEU A 110 26.72 21.93 -3.39
C LEU A 110 25.39 22.57 -2.99
N SER A 111 25.39 23.74 -2.35
CA SER A 111 24.15 24.42 -1.95
C SER A 111 23.28 24.87 -3.14
N ASN A 112 23.88 25.05 -4.32
CA ASN A 112 23.17 25.36 -5.56
C ASN A 112 22.77 24.12 -6.37
N LEU A 113 23.17 22.91 -5.96
CA LEU A 113 22.80 21.68 -6.65
C LEU A 113 21.46 21.17 -6.10
N SER A 114 20.51 20.85 -6.99
CA SER A 114 19.20 20.34 -6.58
C SER A 114 19.23 18.81 -6.52
N ILE A 115 19.44 18.23 -5.34
CA ILE A 115 19.26 16.79 -5.07
C ILE A 115 18.12 16.62 -4.08
N SER A 116 17.09 15.86 -4.44
CA SER A 116 15.93 15.62 -3.58
C SER A 116 15.15 14.38 -3.98
N THR A 117 14.16 14.00 -3.17
CA THR A 117 13.08 13.11 -3.61
C THR A 117 12.05 13.88 -4.44
N PHE A 118 11.16 13.17 -5.13
CA PHE A 118 9.99 13.77 -5.80
C PHE A 118 9.16 14.64 -4.84
N HIS A 119 8.85 14.10 -3.66
CA HIS A 119 8.07 14.77 -2.64
C HIS A 119 8.77 16.03 -2.11
N SER A 120 10.05 15.94 -1.79
CA SER A 120 10.83 17.10 -1.33
C SER A 120 10.95 18.19 -2.40
N PHE A 121 10.99 17.83 -3.69
CA PHE A 121 10.93 18.78 -4.79
C PHE A 121 9.58 19.50 -4.81
N CYS A 122 8.49 18.74 -4.86
CA CYS A 122 7.11 19.26 -4.89
C CYS A 122 6.82 20.16 -3.69
N TYR A 123 7.23 19.74 -2.49
CA TYR A 123 7.13 20.54 -1.28
C TYR A 123 7.76 21.93 -1.45
N LYS A 124 9.00 22.00 -1.95
CA LYS A 124 9.69 23.30 -2.17
C LYS A 124 8.97 24.16 -3.21
N VAL A 125 8.47 23.54 -4.28
CA VAL A 125 7.72 24.26 -5.33
C VAL A 125 6.43 24.83 -4.76
N LEU A 126 5.62 24.03 -4.06
CA LEU A 126 4.36 24.46 -3.46
C LEU A 126 4.56 25.49 -2.35
N ARG A 127 5.58 25.35 -1.49
CA ARG A 127 5.89 26.37 -0.48
C ARG A 127 6.22 27.73 -1.11
N LYS A 128 6.90 27.73 -2.26
CA LYS A 128 7.32 28.96 -2.94
C LYS A 128 6.25 29.58 -3.84
N TYR A 129 5.51 28.76 -4.58
CA TYR A 129 4.63 29.20 -5.65
C TYR A 129 3.18 28.75 -5.49
N GLY A 130 2.90 27.87 -4.54
CA GLY A 130 1.63 27.15 -4.43
C GLY A 130 0.44 28.01 -4.02
N VAL A 131 0.63 29.25 -3.55
CA VAL A 131 -0.46 30.13 -3.05
C VAL A 131 -1.65 30.24 -4.01
N SER A 132 -1.41 30.17 -5.32
CA SER A 132 -2.48 30.22 -6.32
C SER A 132 -3.30 28.93 -6.45
N GLU A 133 -2.79 27.80 -5.96
CA GLU A 133 -3.38 26.47 -6.08
C GLU A 133 -3.83 25.87 -4.75
N PHE A 134 -3.01 26.07 -3.71
CA PHE A 134 -3.22 25.53 -2.38
C PHE A 134 -2.52 26.42 -1.34
N ASP A 135 -2.97 26.33 -0.09
CA ASP A 135 -2.32 27.05 1.00
C ASP A 135 -0.83 26.67 1.07
N ASN A 136 0.07 27.65 0.90
CA ASN A 136 1.52 27.41 0.95
C ASN A 136 2.04 27.23 2.39
N GLN A 137 1.17 27.31 3.39
CA GLN A 137 1.41 26.91 4.78
C GLN A 137 0.84 25.51 5.09
N PHE A 138 0.58 24.69 4.07
CA PHE A 138 0.04 23.35 4.23
C PHE A 138 0.87 22.45 5.16
N LYS A 139 0.19 21.55 5.85
CA LYS A 139 0.81 20.53 6.69
C LYS A 139 0.84 19.18 5.98
N VAL A 140 1.89 18.41 6.21
CA VAL A 140 2.09 17.10 5.58
C VAL A 140 1.50 16.00 6.47
N LEU A 141 0.62 15.18 5.89
CA LEU A 141 0.01 14.02 6.54
C LEU A 141 1.00 12.87 6.63
N ASN A 142 1.08 12.27 7.82
CA ASN A 142 1.92 11.11 8.09
C ASN A 142 1.08 9.90 8.49
N ASP A 143 1.55 8.72 8.07
CA ASP A 143 0.93 7.41 8.32
C ASP A 143 0.99 6.98 9.80
N SER A 144 1.87 7.58 10.61
CA SER A 144 1.98 7.24 12.03
C SER A 144 2.53 8.37 12.89
N LYS A 145 2.06 8.47 14.14
CA LYS A 145 2.63 9.39 15.15
C LYS A 145 4.04 9.01 15.61
N LYS A 146 4.45 7.76 15.36
CA LYS A 146 5.72 7.19 15.83
C LYS A 146 6.83 7.20 14.77
N SER A 147 6.51 7.49 13.52
CA SER A 147 7.51 7.61 12.45
C SER A 147 8.21 8.96 12.52
N LYS A 148 8.84 9.29 13.65
CA LYS A 148 9.96 10.25 13.68
C LYS A 148 11.15 9.65 12.94
N GLY A 149 10.98 9.40 11.64
CA GLY A 149 12.00 9.00 10.71
C GLY A 149 12.74 10.22 10.16
N GLU A 150 13.77 9.98 9.36
CA GLU A 150 14.66 11.02 8.82
C GLU A 150 13.95 12.03 7.88
N ASP A 151 12.76 11.67 7.36
CA ASP A 151 11.91 12.53 6.53
C ASP A 151 11.10 13.57 7.33
N ASP A 152 10.88 13.35 8.64
CA ASP A 152 9.97 14.16 9.47
C ASP A 152 10.49 15.57 9.79
N PHE A 153 11.79 15.83 9.63
CA PHE A 153 12.39 17.11 10.00
C PHE A 153 12.27 18.19 8.91
N VAL A 154 11.90 17.81 7.68
CA VAL A 154 11.79 18.74 6.54
C VAL A 154 10.38 19.33 6.42
N TYR A 155 9.38 18.57 6.84
CA TYR A 155 7.97 18.90 6.64
C TYR A 155 7.33 19.45 7.90
N GLU A 156 6.36 20.34 7.73
CA GLU A 156 5.49 20.74 8.83
C GLU A 156 4.36 19.71 8.97
N ASN A 157 4.49 18.79 9.93
CA ASN A 157 3.59 17.65 10.03
C ASN A 157 2.24 18.00 10.67
N THR A 158 1.20 17.26 10.29
CA THR A 158 -0.14 17.38 10.89
C THR A 158 -0.17 16.87 12.34
N PRO A 159 -1.07 17.40 13.19
CA PRO A 159 -1.30 16.87 14.54
C PRO A 159 -2.07 15.54 14.55
N GLU A 160 -2.73 15.22 13.44
CA GLU A 160 -3.59 14.05 13.25
C GLU A 160 -2.99 13.16 12.16
N THR A 161 -3.10 11.84 12.28
CA THR A 161 -2.67 10.92 11.20
C THR A 161 -3.78 10.69 10.17
N ASP A 162 -3.42 10.16 9.01
CA ASP A 162 -4.37 9.70 8.00
C ASP A 162 -5.40 8.71 8.58
N PHE A 163 -4.96 7.80 9.45
CA PHE A 163 -5.80 6.84 10.15
C PHE A 163 -6.81 7.51 11.09
N GLU A 164 -6.39 8.50 11.87
CA GLU A 164 -7.27 9.22 12.79
C GLU A 164 -8.34 10.01 12.04
N ILE A 165 -7.96 10.63 10.92
CA ILE A 165 -8.90 11.35 10.06
C ILE A 165 -9.89 10.36 9.43
N ALA A 166 -9.40 9.27 8.83
CA ALA A 166 -10.26 8.26 8.22
C ALA A 166 -11.24 7.64 9.23
N SER A 167 -10.79 7.37 10.47
CA SER A 167 -11.66 6.90 11.55
C SER A 167 -12.77 7.89 11.90
N LYS A 168 -12.46 9.19 11.98
CA LYS A 168 -13.46 10.24 12.21
C LYS A 168 -14.49 10.33 11.09
N ILE A 169 -14.04 10.32 9.83
CA ILE A 169 -14.91 10.38 8.67
C ILE A 169 -15.77 9.12 8.56
N LEU A 170 -15.22 7.94 8.87
CA LEU A 170 -15.98 6.70 8.88
C LEU A 170 -17.13 6.74 9.90
N LYS A 171 -16.85 7.27 11.10
CA LYS A 171 -17.88 7.52 12.12
C LYS A 171 -18.92 8.54 11.64
N GLU A 172 -18.49 9.62 11.02
CA GLU A 172 -19.39 10.65 10.49
C GLU A 172 -20.30 10.10 9.38
N ASN A 173 -19.77 9.30 8.45
CA ASN A 173 -20.56 8.62 7.42
C ASN A 173 -21.59 7.67 8.04
N SER A 174 -21.24 7.05 9.16
CA SER A 174 -22.12 6.15 9.90
C SER A 174 -23.23 6.86 10.69
N ASN A 175 -23.31 8.20 10.66
CA ASN A 175 -24.54 8.90 11.06
C ASN A 175 -25.69 8.63 10.07
N ASN A 176 -25.38 8.24 8.83
CA ASN A 176 -26.35 7.67 7.91
C ASN A 176 -26.56 6.19 8.28
N ARG A 177 -27.80 5.84 8.60
CA ARG A 177 -28.20 4.48 9.00
C ARG A 177 -27.85 3.42 7.96
N GLU A 178 -28.03 3.70 6.68
CA GLU A 178 -27.79 2.75 5.60
C GLU A 178 -26.28 2.46 5.48
N TYR A 179 -25.45 3.51 5.49
CA TYR A 179 -23.99 3.38 5.50
C TYR A 179 -23.48 2.60 6.73
N LEU A 180 -24.00 2.88 7.92
CA LEU A 180 -23.63 2.18 9.15
C LEU A 180 -23.90 0.67 9.06
N LEU A 181 -25.09 0.31 8.57
CA LEU A 181 -25.51 -1.08 8.44
C LEU A 181 -24.73 -1.82 7.35
N ASP A 182 -24.43 -1.15 6.22
CA ASP A 182 -23.63 -1.71 5.15
C ASP A 182 -22.17 -1.91 5.57
N LEU A 183 -21.60 -0.96 6.31
CA LEU A 183 -20.29 -1.09 6.94
C LEU A 183 -20.27 -2.28 7.90
N LYS A 184 -21.26 -2.38 8.81
CA LYS A 184 -21.34 -3.48 9.77
C LYS A 184 -21.45 -4.83 9.06
N ARG A 185 -22.32 -4.93 8.06
CA ARG A 185 -22.46 -6.13 7.22
C ARG A 185 -21.14 -6.50 6.54
N TYR A 186 -20.42 -5.53 5.98
CA TYR A 186 -19.12 -5.76 5.34
C TYR A 186 -18.07 -6.29 6.35
N ILE A 187 -17.99 -5.68 7.54
CA ILE A 187 -17.08 -6.12 8.60
C ILE A 187 -17.40 -7.55 9.04
N LEU A 188 -18.67 -7.84 9.32
CA LEU A 188 -19.10 -9.18 9.73
C LEU A 188 -18.79 -10.23 8.65
N ASP A 189 -19.13 -9.94 7.39
CA ASP A 189 -18.98 -10.91 6.31
C ASP A 189 -17.50 -11.16 5.97
N TYR A 190 -16.66 -10.12 5.95
CA TYR A 190 -15.32 -10.22 5.35
C TYR A 190 -14.17 -10.19 6.34
N PHE A 191 -14.39 -9.78 7.59
CA PHE A 191 -13.36 -9.79 8.63
C PHE A 191 -13.68 -10.75 9.77
N VAL A 192 -14.95 -10.87 10.17
CA VAL A 192 -15.37 -11.78 11.26
C VAL A 192 -15.61 -13.19 10.74
N ASP A 193 -16.57 -13.37 9.85
CA ASP A 193 -16.97 -14.69 9.35
C ASP A 193 -15.94 -15.26 8.35
N ASN A 194 -15.31 -14.40 7.55
CA ASN A 194 -14.22 -14.82 6.66
C ASN A 194 -12.85 -14.94 7.36
N GLY A 195 -12.65 -14.30 8.51
CA GLY A 195 -11.42 -14.45 9.32
C GLY A 195 -11.22 -15.87 9.83
N TYR A 196 -12.29 -16.65 9.97
CA TYR A 196 -12.27 -18.09 10.22
C TYR A 196 -11.64 -18.90 9.07
N PHE A 197 -11.61 -18.39 7.84
CA PHE A 197 -11.04 -19.14 6.70
C PHE A 197 -9.51 -19.07 6.61
N HIS A 198 -8.83 -18.24 7.40
CA HIS A 198 -7.37 -18.06 7.30
C HIS A 198 -6.59 -18.37 8.59
N SER A 199 -7.26 -18.70 9.71
CA SER A 199 -6.58 -18.95 10.99
C SER A 199 -6.41 -20.43 11.37
N HIS A 200 -6.86 -21.39 10.56
CA HIS A 200 -6.59 -22.81 10.80
C HIS A 200 -5.60 -23.39 9.80
N LYS A 201 -4.37 -23.61 10.29
CA LYS A 201 -3.59 -24.78 9.89
C LYS A 201 -4.57 -25.96 9.88
N LYS A 202 -4.65 -26.70 8.77
CA LYS A 202 -5.37 -27.97 8.70
C LYS A 202 -4.88 -28.86 9.85
N GLU A 203 -5.60 -28.88 10.96
CA GLU A 203 -5.56 -30.03 11.85
C GLU A 203 -6.44 -31.09 11.21
N GLU A 204 -5.83 -32.23 10.88
CA GLU A 204 -6.51 -33.41 10.39
C GLU A 204 -7.42 -33.94 11.50
N GLY A 205 -8.67 -33.46 11.52
CA GLY A 205 -9.72 -33.94 12.40
C GLY A 205 -11.04 -34.06 11.63
N PHE A 206 -11.63 -35.26 11.63
CA PHE A 206 -12.91 -35.59 11.01
C PHE A 206 -14.11 -35.04 11.81
N HIS A 207 -14.15 -33.73 12.04
CA HIS A 207 -15.36 -33.03 12.46
C HIS A 207 -15.62 -31.91 11.44
N GLU A 208 -16.66 -32.08 10.61
CA GLU A 208 -17.16 -31.00 9.76
C GLU A 208 -17.55 -29.82 10.67
N GLU A 209 -16.69 -28.81 10.76
CA GLU A 209 -17.03 -27.55 11.42
C GLU A 209 -18.28 -26.99 10.75
N GLN A 210 -19.41 -26.99 11.48
CA GLN A 210 -20.64 -26.39 10.98
C GLN A 210 -20.38 -24.90 10.73
N LYS A 211 -20.59 -24.47 9.48
CA LYS A 211 -20.38 -23.09 9.06
C LYS A 211 -21.48 -22.20 9.61
N TYR A 212 -21.12 -21.22 10.43
CA TYR A 212 -22.04 -20.20 10.95
C TYR A 212 -21.89 -18.86 10.23
N TYR A 213 -22.96 -18.06 10.24
CA TYR A 213 -22.97 -16.68 9.74
C TYR A 213 -23.44 -15.71 10.83
N THR A 214 -22.85 -14.53 10.93
CA THR A 214 -23.23 -13.51 11.92
C THR A 214 -24.25 -12.51 11.37
N SER A 215 -25.42 -12.44 11.99
CA SER A 215 -26.42 -11.40 11.75
C SER A 215 -26.01 -10.04 12.32
N LEU A 216 -26.70 -8.97 11.92
CA LEU A 216 -26.38 -7.60 12.34
C LEU A 216 -26.43 -7.40 13.85
N ASN A 217 -27.27 -8.15 14.59
CA ASN A 217 -27.30 -8.07 16.07
C ASN A 217 -26.26 -8.97 16.76
N GLY A 218 -25.40 -9.66 16.00
CA GLY A 218 -24.39 -10.58 16.53
C GLY A 218 -24.83 -12.04 16.66
N THR A 219 -26.10 -12.37 16.39
CA THR A 219 -26.59 -13.75 16.47
C THR A 219 -25.94 -14.62 15.39
N LYS A 220 -25.38 -15.76 15.78
CA LYS A 220 -24.82 -16.79 14.89
C LYS A 220 -25.94 -17.71 14.40
N VAL A 221 -26.11 -17.78 13.08
CA VAL A 221 -27.13 -18.59 12.40
C VAL A 221 -26.49 -19.59 11.45
N ARG A 222 -27.21 -20.63 11.03
CA ARG A 222 -26.66 -21.77 10.26
C ARG A 222 -26.66 -21.54 8.75
N SER A 223 -27.49 -20.62 8.25
CA SER A 223 -27.56 -20.32 6.81
C SER A 223 -27.54 -18.83 6.47
N LYS A 224 -27.18 -18.49 5.23
CA LYS A 224 -27.25 -17.11 4.72
C LYS A 224 -28.68 -16.58 4.68
N SER A 225 -29.64 -17.47 4.42
CA SER A 225 -31.06 -17.13 4.34
C SER A 225 -31.65 -16.84 5.72
N GLU A 226 -31.30 -17.64 6.74
CA GLU A 226 -31.60 -17.30 8.15
C GLU A 226 -30.96 -15.97 8.56
N ARG A 227 -29.72 -15.71 8.13
CA ARG A 227 -29.06 -14.43 8.42
C ARG A 227 -29.83 -13.26 7.83
N TYR A 228 -30.34 -13.43 6.61
CA TYR A 228 -31.18 -12.41 5.98
C TYR A 228 -32.45 -12.13 6.80
N ILE A 229 -33.10 -13.17 7.33
CA ILE A 229 -34.27 -13.01 8.23
C ILE A 229 -33.87 -12.25 9.49
N ALA A 230 -32.81 -12.69 10.16
CA ALA A 230 -32.27 -12.04 11.37
C ALA A 230 -31.92 -10.56 11.12
N ASP A 231 -31.27 -10.26 10.00
CA ASP A 231 -30.91 -8.91 9.60
C ASP A 231 -32.13 -8.06 9.30
N TRP A 232 -33.13 -8.63 8.63
CA TRP A 232 -34.37 -7.94 8.33
C TRP A 232 -35.12 -7.57 9.61
N LEU A 233 -35.21 -8.50 10.57
CA LEU A 233 -35.84 -8.27 11.87
C LEU A 233 -35.11 -7.15 12.61
N TYR A 234 -33.78 -7.22 12.67
CA TYR A 234 -32.96 -6.20 13.29
C TYR A 234 -33.05 -4.83 12.61
N ARG A 235 -33.06 -4.77 11.27
CA ARG A 235 -33.24 -3.53 10.48
C ARG A 235 -34.59 -2.87 10.72
N HIS A 236 -35.59 -3.65 11.12
CA HIS A 236 -36.89 -3.16 11.52
C HIS A 236 -37.01 -3.02 13.04
N ASN A 237 -35.95 -3.14 13.83
CA ASN A 237 -36.07 -3.04 15.29
C ASN A 237 -37.08 -4.05 15.89
N ILE A 238 -37.06 -5.28 15.37
CA ILE A 238 -37.90 -6.40 15.82
C ILE A 238 -37.02 -7.39 16.57
N ASP A 239 -37.37 -7.66 17.82
CA ASP A 239 -36.63 -8.61 18.66
C ASP A 239 -36.90 -10.05 18.20
N PHE A 240 -35.89 -10.90 18.28
CA PHE A 240 -36.05 -12.32 18.00
C PHE A 240 -35.18 -13.19 18.92
N ALA A 241 -35.65 -14.41 19.15
CA ALA A 241 -34.84 -15.50 19.68
C ALA A 241 -34.56 -16.51 18.56
N TYR A 242 -33.31 -16.90 18.38
CA TYR A 242 -32.89 -17.90 17.40
C TYR A 242 -32.82 -19.29 18.03
N GLU A 243 -33.38 -20.29 17.35
CA GLU A 243 -33.50 -21.69 17.82
C GLU A 243 -34.02 -21.87 19.27
N PRO A 244 -35.07 -21.14 19.70
CA PRO A 244 -35.57 -21.26 21.07
C PRO A 244 -36.05 -22.68 21.36
N TYR A 245 -35.79 -23.15 22.58
CA TYR A 245 -36.31 -24.43 23.02
C TYR A 245 -37.80 -24.35 23.32
N LEU A 246 -38.63 -25.13 22.61
CA LEU A 246 -40.05 -25.24 22.90
C LEU A 246 -40.42 -26.64 23.40
N ASN A 247 -40.89 -26.70 24.64
CA ASN A 247 -41.41 -27.95 25.23
C ASN A 247 -42.94 -28.02 25.04
N CYS A 248 -43.40 -28.98 24.23
CA CYS A 248 -44.81 -29.23 23.95
C CYS A 248 -45.26 -30.57 24.52
N LYS A 249 -45.25 -30.71 25.86
CA LYS A 249 -45.72 -31.88 26.64
C LYS A 249 -45.16 -33.24 26.18
N ASP A 250 -45.62 -33.73 25.03
CA ASP A 250 -45.31 -35.03 24.44
C ASP A 250 -44.12 -34.98 23.46
N PHE A 251 -43.63 -33.80 23.08
CA PHE A 251 -42.46 -33.61 22.20
C PHE A 251 -41.80 -32.24 22.40
N TYR A 252 -40.54 -32.10 21.96
CA TYR A 252 -39.81 -30.84 21.94
C TYR A 252 -39.35 -30.52 20.52
N PHE A 253 -39.25 -29.23 20.17
CA PHE A 253 -38.67 -28.79 18.90
C PHE A 253 -38.03 -27.41 19.02
N HIS A 254 -37.17 -27.09 18.06
CA HIS A 254 -36.47 -25.81 17.92
C HIS A 254 -36.89 -25.18 16.58
N PRO A 255 -37.83 -24.22 16.58
CA PRO A 255 -38.10 -23.42 15.39
C PRO A 255 -36.91 -22.47 15.13
N ASP A 256 -36.66 -22.06 13.90
CA ASP A 256 -35.49 -21.23 13.59
C ASP A 256 -35.56 -19.85 14.28
N PHE A 257 -36.73 -19.20 14.28
CA PHE A 257 -36.94 -17.93 14.96
C PHE A 257 -38.22 -17.90 15.80
N TYR A 258 -38.18 -17.14 16.88
CA TYR A 258 -39.36 -16.67 17.61
C TYR A 258 -39.33 -15.15 17.70
N ILE A 259 -40.44 -14.51 17.35
CA ILE A 259 -40.60 -13.05 17.37
C ILE A 259 -41.61 -12.71 18.47
N PRO A 260 -41.15 -12.30 19.67
CA PRO A 260 -42.01 -12.14 20.84
C PRO A 260 -43.11 -11.09 20.65
N GLN A 261 -42.79 -9.99 19.95
CA GLN A 261 -43.68 -8.85 19.77
C GLN A 261 -44.91 -9.17 18.90
N ALA A 262 -44.80 -10.19 18.04
CA ALA A 262 -45.88 -10.66 17.18
C ALA A 262 -46.47 -12.02 17.63
N ASP A 263 -45.87 -12.65 18.66
CA ASP A 263 -46.16 -14.02 19.12
C ASP A 263 -46.19 -15.04 17.96
N ILE A 264 -45.13 -15.03 17.14
CA ILE A 264 -44.99 -15.94 15.99
C ILE A 264 -43.65 -16.69 16.02
N TYR A 265 -43.68 -17.91 15.50
CA TYR A 265 -42.52 -18.72 15.22
C TYR A 265 -42.30 -18.80 13.71
N LEU A 266 -41.04 -18.79 13.26
CA LEU A 266 -40.66 -18.96 11.86
C LEU A 266 -39.77 -20.19 11.70
N GLU A 267 -40.06 -20.99 10.68
CA GLU A 267 -39.17 -22.04 10.16
C GLU A 267 -38.76 -21.66 8.73
N HIS A 268 -37.47 -21.72 8.44
CA HIS A 268 -36.90 -21.50 7.12
C HIS A 268 -36.50 -22.83 6.49
N ILE A 269 -37.13 -23.16 5.37
CA ILE A 269 -36.90 -24.42 4.66
C ILE A 269 -35.94 -24.16 3.50
N SER A 270 -34.72 -24.71 3.63
CA SER A 270 -33.69 -24.65 2.59
C SER A 270 -33.93 -25.68 1.49
N ASN A 271 -33.35 -25.46 0.31
CA ASN A 271 -33.47 -26.37 -0.85
C ASN A 271 -32.83 -27.75 -0.62
N MET A 272 -32.05 -27.89 0.45
CA MET A 272 -31.38 -29.13 0.86
C MET A 272 -32.13 -29.88 1.97
N SER A 273 -33.28 -29.36 2.42
CA SER A 273 -34.07 -29.91 3.52
C SER A 273 -35.48 -30.27 3.07
N ALA A 274 -35.90 -31.52 3.29
CA ALA A 274 -37.27 -31.95 3.02
C ALA A 274 -38.19 -31.52 4.18
N ALA A 275 -39.34 -30.93 3.88
CA ALA A 275 -40.37 -30.67 4.87
C ALA A 275 -40.87 -32.00 5.47
N VAL A 276 -40.49 -32.29 6.71
CA VAL A 276 -40.92 -33.51 7.41
C VAL A 276 -42.38 -33.35 7.81
N LYS A 277 -43.29 -34.12 7.22
CA LYS A 277 -44.75 -34.09 7.50
C LYS A 277 -45.09 -34.22 8.99
N GLU A 278 -44.27 -34.95 9.75
CA GLU A 278 -44.46 -35.16 11.20
C GLU A 278 -44.29 -33.87 12.01
N LYS A 279 -43.41 -32.96 11.59
CA LYS A 279 -43.25 -31.65 12.23
C LYS A 279 -44.54 -30.81 12.10
N ASP A 280 -45.21 -30.85 10.95
CA ASP A 280 -46.43 -30.05 10.69
C ASP A 280 -47.63 -30.44 11.55
N GLU A 281 -47.76 -31.73 11.85
CA GLU A 281 -48.78 -32.24 12.77
C GLU A 281 -48.46 -31.89 14.22
N GLN A 282 -47.18 -31.87 14.58
CA GLN A 282 -46.69 -31.44 15.89
C GLN A 282 -46.98 -29.95 16.14
N TYR A 283 -46.70 -29.06 15.17
CA TYR A 283 -47.00 -27.63 15.31
C TYR A 283 -48.50 -27.33 15.48
N LYS A 284 -49.37 -28.06 14.77
CA LYS A 284 -50.83 -27.92 14.93
C LYS A 284 -51.31 -28.29 16.33
N LYS A 285 -50.69 -29.28 16.98
CA LYS A 285 -51.02 -29.70 18.36
C LYS A 285 -50.56 -28.69 19.42
N ALA A 286 -49.53 -27.90 19.13
CA ALA A 286 -48.97 -26.92 20.06
C ALA A 286 -49.81 -25.63 20.22
N ASN A 287 -50.85 -25.42 19.39
CA ASN A 287 -51.68 -24.20 19.38
C ASN A 287 -50.86 -22.88 19.32
N LYS A 288 -49.75 -22.89 18.56
CA LYS A 288 -48.87 -21.73 18.32
C LYS A 288 -48.93 -21.30 16.86
N THR A 289 -48.72 -20.01 16.58
CA THR A 289 -48.66 -19.52 15.20
C THR A 289 -47.26 -19.77 14.61
N LEU A 290 -47.14 -20.72 13.69
CA LEU A 290 -45.93 -20.96 12.91
C LEU A 290 -46.13 -20.51 11.46
N PHE A 291 -45.16 -19.77 10.92
CA PHE A 291 -45.04 -19.51 9.49
C PHE A 291 -43.79 -20.18 8.90
N LYS A 292 -43.85 -20.53 7.63
CA LYS A 292 -42.75 -21.14 6.88
C LYS A 292 -42.29 -20.21 5.77
N THR A 293 -40.99 -20.09 5.61
CA THR A 293 -40.33 -19.40 4.48
C THR A 293 -39.53 -20.42 3.68
N TYR A 294 -39.38 -20.21 2.37
CA TYR A 294 -38.82 -21.21 1.44
C TYR A 294 -37.73 -20.61 0.56
N GLU A 295 -36.55 -21.22 0.60
CA GLU A 295 -35.38 -20.76 -0.16
C GLU A 295 -35.60 -20.78 -1.69
N GLU A 296 -36.36 -21.76 -2.23
CA GLU A 296 -36.64 -21.87 -3.69
C GLU A 296 -37.35 -20.64 -4.28
N VAL A 297 -38.21 -19.98 -3.49
CA VAL A 297 -39.11 -18.92 -3.95
C VAL A 297 -38.58 -17.53 -3.56
N GLU A 298 -37.90 -17.43 -2.43
CA GLU A 298 -37.63 -16.14 -1.78
C GLU A 298 -36.13 -15.74 -1.84
N ALA A 299 -35.19 -16.69 -1.93
CA ALA A 299 -33.75 -16.38 -1.81
C ALA A 299 -33.09 -15.81 -3.09
N LYS A 300 -33.79 -15.75 -4.22
CA LYS A 300 -33.29 -15.19 -5.49
C LYS A 300 -33.74 -13.75 -5.74
N ASP A 301 -34.73 -13.27 -5.01
CA ASP A 301 -35.30 -11.93 -5.14
C ASP A 301 -35.57 -11.33 -3.76
N THR A 302 -34.66 -10.45 -3.35
CA THR A 302 -34.69 -9.67 -2.11
C THR A 302 -36.03 -8.94 -1.92
N THR A 303 -36.70 -8.51 -2.99
CA THR A 303 -37.97 -7.79 -2.93
C THR A 303 -39.14 -8.72 -2.60
N LEU A 304 -39.15 -9.93 -3.17
CA LEU A 304 -40.13 -10.96 -2.83
C LEU A 304 -39.96 -11.42 -1.38
N PHE A 305 -38.72 -11.63 -0.93
CA PHE A 305 -38.41 -12.00 0.46
C PHE A 305 -38.89 -10.93 1.45
N ASN A 306 -38.57 -9.66 1.19
CA ASN A 306 -39.04 -8.54 2.01
C ASN A 306 -40.57 -8.49 2.10
N SER A 307 -41.26 -8.64 0.96
CA SER A 307 -42.73 -8.64 0.92
C SER A 307 -43.35 -9.78 1.72
N ALA A 308 -42.72 -10.96 1.73
CA ALA A 308 -43.16 -12.10 2.52
C ALA A 308 -43.04 -11.79 4.03
N LEU A 309 -41.89 -11.30 4.48
CA LEU A 309 -41.68 -10.92 5.88
C LEU A 309 -42.58 -9.76 6.32
N ASP A 310 -42.80 -8.77 5.46
CA ASP A 310 -43.75 -7.66 5.72
C ASP A 310 -45.16 -8.21 6.03
N LYS A 311 -45.67 -9.12 5.19
CA LYS A 311 -47.00 -9.70 5.35
C LYS A 311 -47.13 -10.53 6.63
N ILE A 312 -46.10 -11.30 6.95
CA ILE A 312 -46.08 -12.23 8.09
C ILE A 312 -45.93 -11.48 9.41
N VAL A 313 -44.99 -10.53 9.47
CA VAL A 313 -44.53 -9.92 10.72
C VAL A 313 -45.22 -8.58 10.98
N LYS A 314 -45.19 -7.62 10.04
CA LYS A 314 -45.63 -6.24 10.32
C LYS A 314 -47.11 -6.12 10.64
N ASN A 315 -47.96 -6.94 10.02
CA ASN A 315 -49.41 -6.94 10.27
C ASN A 315 -49.79 -7.42 11.69
N ARG A 316 -48.84 -7.95 12.46
CA ARG A 316 -49.06 -8.50 13.81
C ARG A 316 -48.31 -7.75 14.90
N LEU A 317 -47.56 -6.72 14.54
CA LEU A 317 -46.87 -5.87 15.52
C LEU A 317 -47.90 -5.02 16.28
N PRO A 318 -47.64 -4.70 17.56
CA PRO A 318 -48.55 -3.89 18.36
C PRO A 318 -48.59 -2.44 17.85
N ALA A 319 -49.68 -1.73 18.10
CA ALA A 319 -49.90 -0.37 17.58
C ALA A 319 -48.88 0.68 18.06
N ASN A 320 -48.15 0.40 19.14
CA ASN A 320 -47.10 1.25 19.72
C ASN A 320 -45.68 0.85 19.29
N TYR A 321 -45.54 -0.03 18.30
CA TYR A 321 -44.24 -0.38 17.75
C TYR A 321 -43.64 0.79 16.95
N HIS A 322 -42.36 1.05 17.17
CA HIS A 322 -41.58 2.06 16.47
C HIS A 322 -40.44 1.39 15.69
N SER A 323 -40.39 1.62 14.39
CA SER A 323 -39.31 1.11 13.51
C SER A 323 -37.99 1.84 13.71
N ASP A 324 -38.02 3.05 14.25
CA ASP A 324 -36.89 3.97 14.23
C ASP A 324 -36.19 3.98 15.59
N VAL A 325 -35.26 3.04 15.77
CA VAL A 325 -34.27 3.12 16.85
C VAL A 325 -33.00 3.76 16.32
N ALA A 326 -32.52 4.77 17.06
CA ALA A 326 -31.23 5.37 16.82
C ALA A 326 -30.14 4.33 17.05
N LEU A 327 -29.40 3.99 16.00
CA LEU A 327 -28.21 3.16 16.09
C LEU A 327 -27.00 4.07 16.30
N SER A 328 -26.13 3.74 17.26
CA SER A 328 -24.88 4.46 17.45
C SER A 328 -23.71 3.65 16.94
N PHE A 329 -22.74 4.32 16.30
CA PHE A 329 -21.54 3.67 15.79
C PHE A 329 -20.77 2.94 16.90
N GLU A 330 -20.68 3.55 18.07
CA GLU A 330 -19.96 2.99 19.22
C GLU A 330 -20.57 1.69 19.74
N GLU A 331 -21.90 1.62 19.86
CA GLU A 331 -22.58 0.40 20.30
C GLU A 331 -22.43 -0.71 19.26
N GLU A 332 -22.56 -0.37 17.98
CA GLU A 332 -22.54 -1.33 16.88
C GLU A 332 -21.17 -1.97 16.65
N PHE A 333 -20.07 -1.27 16.96
CA PHE A 333 -18.69 -1.71 16.75
C PHE A 333 -17.88 -1.97 18.02
N ASN A 334 -18.48 -1.96 19.21
CA ASN A 334 -17.80 -2.17 20.49
C ASN A 334 -16.96 -3.47 20.55
N ALA A 335 -17.39 -4.52 19.84
CA ALA A 335 -16.76 -5.83 19.82
C ALA A 335 -15.86 -6.05 18.59
N TYR A 336 -15.81 -5.08 17.67
CA TYR A 336 -15.21 -5.25 16.33
C TYR A 336 -14.13 -4.20 16.02
N HIS A 337 -13.49 -3.66 17.05
CA HIS A 337 -12.48 -2.61 16.89
C HIS A 337 -11.29 -3.02 16.01
N LYS A 338 -10.84 -4.27 16.10
CA LYS A 338 -9.70 -4.76 15.33
C LYS A 338 -10.05 -4.82 13.84
N GLU A 339 -11.19 -5.44 13.52
CA GLU A 339 -11.68 -5.61 12.17
C GLU A 339 -11.97 -4.26 11.49
N LEU A 340 -12.53 -3.33 12.26
CA LEU A 340 -12.73 -1.95 11.82
C LEU A 340 -11.40 -1.25 11.50
N ASN A 341 -10.38 -1.41 12.36
CA ASN A 341 -9.06 -0.84 12.10
C ASN A 341 -8.43 -1.45 10.84
N ASP A 342 -8.54 -2.77 10.64
CA ASP A 342 -8.05 -3.45 9.44
C ASP A 342 -8.78 -2.94 8.18
N PHE A 343 -10.08 -2.68 8.26
CA PHE A 343 -10.85 -2.06 7.18
C PHE A 343 -10.35 -0.64 6.86
N ILE A 344 -10.10 0.21 7.88
CA ILE A 344 -9.56 1.56 7.68
C ILE A 344 -8.18 1.49 7.01
N THR A 345 -7.30 0.59 7.46
CA THR A 345 -5.98 0.41 6.85
C THR A 345 -6.09 -0.03 5.39
N GLN A 346 -6.99 -0.96 5.07
CA GLN A 346 -7.25 -1.36 3.67
C GLN A 346 -7.80 -0.20 2.84
N SER A 347 -8.71 0.59 3.40
CA SER A 347 -9.31 1.76 2.74
C SER A 347 -8.26 2.81 2.40
N LEU A 348 -7.43 3.19 3.37
CA LEU A 348 -6.33 4.15 3.15
C LEU A 348 -5.34 3.68 2.09
N ARG A 349 -5.00 2.38 2.08
CA ARG A 349 -4.14 1.81 1.05
C ARG A 349 -4.75 1.98 -0.35
N VAL A 350 -6.04 1.72 -0.50
CA VAL A 350 -6.74 1.87 -1.79
C VAL A 350 -6.82 3.34 -2.19
N ILE A 351 -7.11 4.25 -1.26
CA ILE A 351 -7.09 5.70 -1.50
C ILE A 351 -5.74 6.15 -2.06
N LYS A 352 -4.63 5.72 -1.42
CA LYS A 352 -3.27 6.03 -1.89
C LYS A 352 -3.00 5.47 -3.28
N MET A 353 -3.46 4.25 -3.58
CA MET A 353 -3.33 3.67 -4.92
C MET A 353 -4.14 4.43 -5.99
N ILE A 354 -5.38 4.83 -5.68
CA ILE A 354 -6.21 5.63 -6.60
C ILE A 354 -5.50 6.96 -6.92
N LYS A 355 -4.93 7.63 -5.90
CA LYS A 355 -4.14 8.84 -6.09
C LYS A 355 -2.87 8.59 -6.91
N ALA A 356 -2.06 7.59 -6.54
CA ALA A 356 -0.77 7.30 -7.19
C ALA A 356 -0.89 6.98 -8.69
N GLU A 357 -1.99 6.34 -9.09
CA GLU A 357 -2.33 6.05 -10.49
C GLU A 357 -3.07 7.21 -11.18
N ASN A 358 -3.40 8.28 -10.46
CA ASN A 358 -4.17 9.43 -10.93
C ASN A 358 -5.54 9.05 -11.52
N LEU A 359 -6.30 8.20 -10.81
CA LEU A 359 -7.60 7.70 -11.26
C LEU A 359 -8.76 8.54 -10.70
N SER A 360 -9.83 8.71 -11.48
CA SER A 360 -11.08 9.31 -11.00
C SER A 360 -11.81 8.35 -10.03
N PRO A 361 -12.24 8.82 -8.84
CA PRO A 361 -13.05 8.02 -7.92
C PRO A 361 -14.33 7.47 -8.56
N GLU A 362 -14.98 8.26 -9.43
CA GLU A 362 -16.19 7.87 -10.13
C GLU A 362 -15.93 6.72 -11.12
N GLU A 363 -14.86 6.81 -11.91
CA GLU A 363 -14.47 5.75 -12.85
C GLU A 363 -14.09 4.46 -12.11
N VAL A 364 -13.39 4.59 -10.98
CA VAL A 364 -13.05 3.45 -10.11
C VAL A 364 -14.30 2.80 -9.56
N LEU A 365 -15.29 3.57 -9.10
CA LEU A 365 -16.56 3.05 -8.59
C LEU A 365 -17.33 2.32 -9.69
N VAL A 366 -17.50 2.94 -10.86
CA VAL A 366 -18.21 2.32 -12.00
C VAL A 366 -17.59 0.98 -12.37
N LYS A 367 -16.25 0.92 -12.46
CA LYS A 367 -15.54 -0.33 -12.75
C LYS A 367 -15.73 -1.36 -11.63
N ALA A 368 -15.59 -0.94 -10.37
CA ALA A 368 -15.75 -1.83 -9.22
C ALA A 368 -17.14 -2.44 -9.16
N LEU A 369 -18.19 -1.69 -9.48
CA LEU A 369 -19.58 -2.16 -9.49
C LEU A 369 -19.86 -3.27 -10.53
N THR A 370 -19.02 -3.38 -11.57
CA THR A 370 -19.10 -4.46 -12.56
C THR A 370 -18.31 -5.72 -12.19
N ASP A 371 -17.56 -5.69 -11.08
CA ASP A 371 -16.73 -6.82 -10.65
C ASP A 371 -17.60 -8.03 -10.27
N PRO A 372 -17.23 -9.26 -10.68
CA PRO A 372 -18.00 -10.46 -10.32
C PRO A 372 -18.06 -10.70 -8.80
N HIS A 373 -17.04 -10.28 -8.04
CA HIS A 373 -16.96 -10.50 -6.60
C HIS A 373 -17.73 -9.43 -5.81
N GLN A 374 -18.77 -9.87 -5.09
CA GLN A 374 -19.59 -9.00 -4.25
C GLN A 374 -18.76 -8.20 -3.22
N ARG A 375 -17.75 -8.83 -2.62
CA ARG A 375 -16.81 -8.16 -1.70
C ARG A 375 -16.21 -6.88 -2.31
N ILE A 376 -15.82 -6.92 -3.58
CA ILE A 376 -15.18 -5.79 -4.25
C ILE A 376 -16.22 -4.67 -4.42
N ARG A 377 -17.42 -5.01 -4.91
CA ARG A 377 -18.52 -4.03 -5.06
C ARG A 377 -18.87 -3.35 -3.74
N ASP A 378 -19.11 -4.13 -2.69
CA ASP A 378 -19.49 -3.64 -1.37
C ASP A 378 -18.37 -2.78 -0.75
N PHE A 379 -17.11 -3.18 -0.92
CA PHE A 379 -15.96 -2.42 -0.44
C PHE A 379 -15.89 -1.03 -1.06
N TYR A 380 -15.95 -0.92 -2.39
CA TYR A 380 -15.85 0.37 -3.07
C TYR A 380 -17.08 1.26 -2.82
N ASN A 381 -18.27 0.70 -2.62
CA ASN A 381 -19.44 1.46 -2.17
C ASN A 381 -19.24 2.17 -0.83
N LEU A 382 -18.44 1.57 0.07
CA LEU A 382 -18.09 2.17 1.36
C LEU A 382 -16.89 3.13 1.24
N VAL A 383 -15.86 2.72 0.50
CA VAL A 383 -14.58 3.43 0.46
C VAL A 383 -14.62 4.71 -0.35
N ILE A 384 -15.40 4.79 -1.44
CA ILE A 384 -15.46 5.99 -2.27
C ILE A 384 -16.07 7.19 -1.52
N PRO A 385 -17.24 7.07 -0.85
CA PRO A 385 -17.76 8.15 -0.01
C PRO A 385 -16.83 8.52 1.18
N LEU A 386 -16.13 7.54 1.76
CA LEU A 386 -15.10 7.78 2.77
C LEU A 386 -13.95 8.61 2.20
N MET A 387 -13.46 8.27 1.01
CA MET A 387 -12.36 8.94 0.32
C MET A 387 -12.70 10.40 0.00
N GLU A 388 -13.88 10.67 -0.57
CA GLU A 388 -14.32 12.01 -0.94
C GLU A 388 -14.37 12.95 0.27
N LYS A 389 -15.00 12.49 1.37
CA LYS A 389 -15.04 13.27 2.61
C LYS A 389 -13.69 13.39 3.30
N TYR A 390 -12.86 12.35 3.25
CA TYR A 390 -11.48 12.40 3.73
C TYR A 390 -10.68 13.47 2.99
N GLN A 391 -10.76 13.52 1.66
CA GLN A 391 -10.11 14.55 0.85
C GLN A 391 -10.65 15.94 1.16
N ALA A 392 -11.97 16.11 1.25
CA ALA A 392 -12.59 17.37 1.63
C ALA A 392 -12.11 17.86 3.01
N TYR A 393 -12.00 16.95 4.00
CA TYR A 393 -11.44 17.27 5.30
C TYR A 393 -10.00 17.77 5.21
N CYS A 394 -9.15 17.07 4.44
CA CYS A 394 -7.75 17.45 4.26
C CYS A 394 -7.62 18.82 3.59
N VAL A 395 -8.38 19.07 2.52
CA VAL A 395 -8.43 20.37 1.84
C VAL A 395 -8.84 21.49 2.80
N ASN A 396 -9.91 21.31 3.57
CA ASN A 396 -10.41 22.31 4.53
C ASN A 396 -9.42 22.62 5.66
N LYS A 397 -8.49 21.71 5.96
CA LYS A 397 -7.47 21.85 6.99
C LYS A 397 -6.10 22.28 6.45
N SER A 398 -5.98 22.52 5.15
CA SER A 398 -4.70 22.72 4.47
C SER A 398 -3.73 21.55 4.71
N TYR A 399 -4.22 20.32 4.65
CA TYR A 399 -3.42 19.10 4.78
C TYR A 399 -3.18 18.47 3.41
N LEU A 400 -1.95 18.02 3.15
CA LEU A 400 -1.57 17.26 1.96
C LEU A 400 -0.82 16.00 2.36
N ASP A 401 -1.12 14.86 1.74
CA ASP A 401 -0.22 13.71 1.79
C ASP A 401 0.87 13.79 0.68
N PHE A 402 1.67 12.74 0.58
CA PHE A 402 2.77 12.67 -0.38
C PHE A 402 2.29 12.70 -1.84
N GLU A 403 1.24 11.94 -2.16
CA GLU A 403 0.63 11.92 -3.47
C GLU A 403 0.00 13.28 -3.81
N ASP A 404 -0.71 13.90 -2.86
CA ASP A 404 -1.34 15.21 -3.04
C ASP A 404 -0.31 16.31 -3.35
N MET A 405 0.89 16.26 -2.76
CA MET A 405 1.95 17.21 -3.10
C MET A 405 2.35 17.12 -4.58
N ILE A 406 2.39 15.92 -5.16
CA ILE A 406 2.70 15.74 -6.59
C ILE A 406 1.53 16.24 -7.44
N ILE A 407 0.30 15.82 -7.11
CA ILE A 407 -0.93 16.25 -7.80
C ILE A 407 -1.01 17.78 -7.83
N LYS A 408 -0.88 18.45 -6.67
CA LYS A 408 -0.96 19.91 -6.58
C LYS A 408 0.17 20.62 -7.32
N THR A 409 1.35 20.01 -7.42
CA THR A 409 2.45 20.56 -8.22
C THR A 409 2.16 20.43 -9.72
N ILE A 410 1.56 19.32 -10.16
CA ILE A 410 1.10 19.15 -11.54
C ILE A 410 -0.01 20.16 -11.86
N ASP A 411 -1.01 20.31 -10.98
CA ASP A 411 -2.08 21.31 -11.10
C ASP A 411 -1.48 22.72 -11.24
N LEU A 412 -0.53 23.09 -10.38
CA LEU A 412 0.19 24.37 -10.45
C LEU A 412 0.85 24.57 -11.81
N PHE A 413 1.56 23.57 -12.33
CA PHE A 413 2.21 23.67 -13.62
C PHE A 413 1.22 23.75 -14.78
N ASN A 414 0.04 23.15 -14.64
CA ASN A 414 -1.04 23.23 -15.64
C ASN A 414 -1.72 24.61 -15.65
N HIS A 415 -2.08 25.13 -14.48
CA HIS A 415 -2.76 26.42 -14.35
C HIS A 415 -1.82 27.61 -14.51
N ARG A 416 -0.53 27.42 -14.19
CA ARG A 416 0.51 28.45 -14.29
C ARG A 416 1.73 27.97 -15.09
N PRO A 417 1.60 27.87 -16.42
CA PRO A 417 2.67 27.40 -17.30
C PRO A 417 3.97 28.19 -17.16
N GLU A 418 3.92 29.47 -16.79
CA GLU A 418 5.12 30.29 -16.61
C GLU A 418 6.03 29.78 -15.48
N ILE A 419 5.47 29.12 -14.47
CA ILE A 419 6.25 28.51 -13.39
C ILE A 419 6.89 27.21 -13.88
N ALA A 420 6.16 26.41 -14.66
CA ALA A 420 6.70 25.21 -15.28
C ALA A 420 7.87 25.56 -16.22
N GLU A 421 7.70 26.57 -17.07
CA GLU A 421 8.73 27.09 -17.97
C GLU A 421 9.99 27.56 -17.23
N GLN A 422 9.84 28.23 -16.08
CA GLN A 422 10.99 28.60 -15.23
C GLN A 422 11.81 27.37 -14.82
N HIS A 423 11.14 26.27 -14.43
CA HIS A 423 11.82 25.05 -13.99
C HIS A 423 12.42 24.29 -15.17
N GLN A 424 11.71 24.23 -16.30
CA GLN A 424 12.18 23.67 -17.56
C GLN A 424 13.46 24.38 -18.07
N GLN A 425 13.48 25.71 -18.03
CA GLN A 425 14.65 26.50 -18.46
C GLN A 425 15.81 26.40 -17.47
N MET A 426 15.50 26.32 -16.17
CA MET A 426 16.50 26.13 -15.13
C MET A 426 17.18 24.76 -15.28
N TYR A 427 16.42 23.67 -15.26
CA TYR A 427 16.95 22.30 -15.22
C TYR A 427 17.27 21.75 -16.60
N LYS A 428 18.43 22.11 -17.13
CA LYS A 428 18.95 21.57 -18.40
C LYS A 428 19.16 20.05 -18.35
N TYR A 429 19.47 19.51 -17.17
CA TYR A 429 19.72 18.09 -16.95
C TYR A 429 18.87 17.61 -15.76
N ILE A 430 18.06 16.57 -15.99
CA ILE A 430 17.25 15.91 -14.96
C ILE A 430 17.74 14.46 -14.86
N LEU A 431 18.32 14.11 -13.72
CA LEU A 431 18.84 12.77 -13.42
C LEU A 431 17.87 12.09 -12.46
N VAL A 432 17.47 10.86 -12.74
CA VAL A 432 16.54 10.10 -11.90
C VAL A 432 17.16 8.75 -11.54
N ASP A 433 17.30 8.48 -10.24
CA ASP A 433 17.73 7.18 -9.72
C ASP A 433 16.53 6.27 -9.43
N GLU A 434 16.76 4.95 -9.40
CA GLU A 434 15.75 3.92 -9.13
C GLU A 434 14.46 4.08 -9.97
N PHE A 435 14.62 4.32 -11.28
CA PHE A 435 13.51 4.61 -12.19
C PHE A 435 12.50 3.46 -12.32
N GLN A 436 12.84 2.23 -11.91
CA GLN A 436 11.90 1.10 -11.90
C GLN A 436 10.78 1.23 -10.87
N ASP A 437 10.92 2.13 -9.89
CA ASP A 437 9.99 2.30 -8.78
C ASP A 437 9.10 3.54 -8.93
N VAL A 438 9.09 4.18 -10.11
CA VAL A 438 8.24 5.35 -10.37
C VAL A 438 6.78 4.95 -10.61
N ASN A 439 5.85 5.81 -10.19
CA ASN A 439 4.42 5.68 -10.46
C ASN A 439 3.93 6.65 -11.55
N ASN A 440 2.64 6.60 -11.89
CA ASN A 440 2.04 7.44 -12.93
C ASN A 440 2.21 8.94 -12.65
N LEU A 441 1.88 9.39 -11.44
CA LEU A 441 2.02 10.80 -11.04
C LEU A 441 3.47 11.32 -11.17
N GLN A 442 4.45 10.53 -10.76
CA GLN A 442 5.86 10.92 -10.84
C GLN A 442 6.32 11.07 -12.29
N VAL A 443 5.89 10.18 -13.19
CA VAL A 443 6.19 10.28 -14.62
C VAL A 443 5.47 11.47 -15.25
N GLU A 444 4.23 11.75 -14.86
CA GLU A 444 3.50 12.94 -15.32
C GLU A 444 4.22 14.22 -14.90
N LEU A 445 4.64 14.33 -13.64
CA LEU A 445 5.44 15.44 -13.14
C LEU A 445 6.76 15.60 -13.92
N LEU A 446 7.48 14.50 -14.19
CA LEU A 446 8.70 14.55 -15.01
C LEU A 446 8.40 15.11 -16.40
N LYS A 447 7.32 14.68 -17.04
CA LYS A 447 6.91 15.20 -18.36
C LYS A 447 6.62 16.70 -18.30
N LYS A 448 6.03 17.22 -17.22
CA LYS A 448 5.82 18.67 -17.03
C LYS A 448 7.14 19.44 -16.87
N LEU A 449 8.19 18.82 -16.36
CA LEU A 449 9.52 19.43 -16.20
C LEU A 449 10.39 19.36 -17.46
N LEU A 450 9.97 18.64 -18.49
CA LEU A 450 10.78 18.37 -19.68
C LEU A 450 10.31 19.18 -20.90
N THR A 451 11.28 19.74 -21.62
CA THR A 451 11.18 20.18 -23.01
C THR A 451 11.98 19.25 -23.91
N THR A 452 11.92 19.45 -25.23
CA THR A 452 12.75 18.70 -26.19
C THR A 452 14.25 18.86 -25.97
N ASP A 453 14.68 19.97 -25.35
CA ASP A 453 16.11 20.32 -25.22
C ASP A 453 16.75 19.84 -23.93
N ASN A 454 15.95 19.62 -22.87
CA ASN A 454 16.44 19.08 -21.60
C ASN A 454 16.97 17.65 -21.82
N GLN A 455 17.97 17.25 -21.05
CA GLN A 455 18.40 15.84 -20.98
C GLN A 455 17.72 15.17 -19.77
N LEU A 456 16.96 14.10 -20.02
CA LEU A 456 16.51 13.17 -19.00
C LEU A 456 17.47 11.98 -18.98
N PHE A 457 18.10 11.74 -17.82
CA PHE A 457 19.03 10.64 -17.59
C PHE A 457 18.49 9.77 -16.45
N CYS A 458 17.89 8.64 -16.80
CA CYS A 458 17.31 7.70 -15.85
C CYS A 458 18.25 6.53 -15.61
N VAL A 459 18.36 6.07 -14.39
CA VAL A 459 19.04 4.82 -14.03
C VAL A 459 18.06 3.93 -13.29
N GLY A 460 18.04 2.64 -13.61
CA GLY A 460 17.15 1.70 -12.94
C GLY A 460 17.35 0.26 -13.38
N ASP A 461 16.56 -0.62 -12.78
CA ASP A 461 16.62 -2.07 -13.00
C ASP A 461 15.23 -2.71 -12.86
N ASP A 462 14.65 -3.17 -13.96
CA ASP A 462 13.36 -3.87 -13.96
C ASP A 462 13.36 -5.12 -13.08
N TRP A 463 14.52 -5.77 -12.90
CA TRP A 463 14.64 -6.94 -12.02
C TRP A 463 14.59 -6.59 -10.53
N GLN A 464 14.65 -5.29 -10.18
CA GLN A 464 14.60 -4.78 -8.81
C GLN A 464 13.30 -4.05 -8.49
N SER A 465 12.31 -4.04 -9.39
CA SER A 465 11.02 -3.41 -9.13
C SER A 465 10.23 -4.21 -8.08
N ILE A 466 10.16 -3.68 -6.86
CA ILE A 466 9.48 -4.32 -5.72
C ILE A 466 8.37 -3.46 -5.13
N TYR A 467 8.23 -2.20 -5.55
CA TYR A 467 7.26 -1.25 -4.99
C TYR A 467 5.91 -1.22 -5.73
N ALA A 468 5.60 -2.21 -6.57
CA ALA A 468 4.32 -2.31 -7.27
C ALA A 468 3.10 -2.25 -6.32
N PHE A 469 3.23 -2.76 -5.10
CA PHE A 469 2.17 -2.68 -4.08
C PHE A 469 1.89 -1.26 -3.55
N ARG A 470 2.76 -0.29 -3.86
CA ARG A 470 2.62 1.15 -3.62
C ARG A 470 2.30 1.95 -4.90
N GLY A 471 1.97 1.28 -6.01
CA GLY A 471 1.61 1.93 -7.28
C GLY A 471 2.79 2.17 -8.24
N SER A 472 3.99 1.67 -7.95
CA SER A 472 5.08 1.72 -8.93
C SER A 472 4.76 0.87 -10.16
N ASN A 473 5.08 1.38 -11.35
CA ASN A 473 4.76 0.71 -12.60
C ASN A 473 6.04 0.43 -13.41
N VAL A 474 6.45 -0.83 -13.41
CA VAL A 474 7.65 -1.32 -14.11
C VAL A 474 7.56 -1.16 -15.65
N ASP A 475 6.36 -0.96 -16.20
CA ASP A 475 6.18 -0.69 -17.63
C ASP A 475 6.95 0.57 -18.08
N TYR A 476 7.12 1.57 -17.19
CA TYR A 476 7.87 2.78 -17.50
C TYR A 476 9.35 2.53 -17.78
N ILE A 477 9.95 1.50 -17.16
CA ILE A 477 11.34 1.13 -17.45
C ILE A 477 11.44 0.12 -18.60
N ILE A 478 10.51 -0.83 -18.70
CA ILE A 478 10.51 -1.85 -19.76
C ILE A 478 10.25 -1.22 -21.13
N ASN A 479 9.26 -0.33 -21.20
CA ASN A 479 8.81 0.34 -22.42
C ASN A 479 9.20 1.82 -22.42
N PHE A 480 10.40 2.15 -21.94
CA PHE A 480 10.84 3.54 -21.76
C PHE A 480 10.68 4.42 -23.01
N GLU A 481 11.02 3.90 -24.19
CA GLU A 481 10.90 4.62 -25.48
C GLU A 481 9.45 4.99 -25.84
N LYS A 482 8.46 4.18 -25.42
CA LYS A 482 7.03 4.48 -25.58
C LYS A 482 6.63 5.75 -24.81
N TYR A 483 7.24 5.98 -23.64
CA TYR A 483 6.91 7.10 -22.75
C TYR A 483 7.79 8.33 -22.98
N PHE A 484 9.02 8.12 -23.45
CA PHE A 484 9.99 9.14 -23.79
C PHE A 484 10.54 8.89 -25.20
N PRO A 485 9.92 9.47 -26.25
CA PRO A 485 10.32 9.23 -27.64
C PRO A 485 11.79 9.59 -27.93
N ASN A 486 12.39 8.88 -28.87
CA ASN A 486 13.82 9.00 -29.24
C ASN A 486 14.78 8.69 -28.08
N ALA A 487 14.37 7.81 -27.17
CA ALA A 487 15.21 7.40 -26.07
C ALA A 487 16.29 6.41 -26.50
N GLU A 488 17.49 6.60 -25.97
CA GLU A 488 18.54 5.60 -26.01
C GLU A 488 18.49 4.75 -24.74
N VAL A 489 18.84 3.47 -24.86
CA VAL A 489 18.94 2.54 -23.73
C VAL A 489 20.34 1.93 -23.71
N ILE A 490 21.08 2.17 -22.62
CA ILE A 490 22.41 1.57 -22.40
C ILE A 490 22.29 0.53 -21.29
N LYS A 491 22.69 -0.71 -21.59
CA LYS A 491 22.64 -1.83 -20.64
C LYS A 491 23.97 -1.97 -19.88
N LEU A 492 23.92 -1.99 -18.55
CA LEU A 492 25.06 -2.32 -17.69
C LEU A 492 24.91 -3.74 -17.13
N ASN A 493 25.73 -4.65 -17.68
CA ASN A 493 25.62 -6.10 -17.41
C ASN A 493 26.73 -6.63 -16.48
N GLN A 494 27.78 -5.85 -16.20
CA GLN A 494 28.89 -6.30 -15.35
C GLN A 494 28.61 -6.02 -13.88
N ASN A 495 28.54 -7.04 -13.05
CA ASN A 495 28.35 -6.94 -11.60
C ASN A 495 29.70 -6.86 -10.87
N TYR A 496 29.89 -5.79 -10.10
CA TYR A 496 31.10 -5.55 -9.30
C TYR A 496 30.94 -5.90 -7.82
N ARG A 497 29.71 -6.21 -7.39
CA ARG A 497 29.37 -6.41 -5.98
C ARG A 497 29.59 -7.85 -5.54
N SER A 498 29.02 -8.78 -6.28
CA SER A 498 28.81 -10.18 -5.91
C SER A 498 29.71 -11.13 -6.70
N THR A 499 29.90 -12.34 -6.16
CA THR A 499 30.67 -13.41 -6.80
C THR A 499 29.84 -14.14 -7.85
N GLU A 500 30.53 -14.86 -8.75
CA GLU A 500 29.90 -15.63 -9.84
C GLU A 500 28.81 -16.62 -9.38
N HIS A 501 28.96 -17.25 -8.21
CA HIS A 501 27.94 -18.15 -7.67
C HIS A 501 26.65 -17.43 -7.27
N ILE A 502 26.75 -16.24 -6.66
CA ILE A 502 25.58 -15.43 -6.27
C ILE A 502 24.90 -14.86 -7.52
N VAL A 503 25.69 -14.33 -8.46
CA VAL A 503 25.16 -13.77 -9.72
C VAL A 503 24.50 -14.86 -10.56
N GLY A 504 25.12 -16.03 -10.67
CA GLY A 504 24.54 -17.19 -11.36
C GLY A 504 23.20 -17.61 -10.77
N ALA A 505 23.11 -17.74 -9.43
CA ALA A 505 21.85 -18.05 -8.77
C ALA A 505 20.76 -16.98 -9.05
N SER A 506 21.13 -15.70 -8.99
CA SER A 506 20.21 -14.59 -9.30
C SER A 506 19.70 -14.64 -10.75
N ASN A 507 20.56 -14.96 -11.72
CA ASN A 507 20.18 -15.10 -13.12
C ASN A 507 19.24 -16.30 -13.34
N GLU A 508 19.44 -17.43 -12.64
CA GLU A 508 18.53 -18.58 -12.76
C GLU A 508 17.14 -18.28 -12.18
N VAL A 509 17.08 -17.57 -11.04
CA VAL A 509 15.79 -17.19 -10.44
C VAL A 509 15.01 -16.28 -11.38
N ILE A 510 15.63 -15.21 -11.91
CA ILE A 510 14.92 -14.19 -12.68
C ILE A 510 14.44 -14.68 -14.06
N LYS A 511 15.03 -15.75 -14.61
CA LYS A 511 14.57 -16.37 -15.87
C LYS A 511 13.10 -16.78 -15.83
N HIS A 512 12.57 -17.09 -14.65
CA HIS A 512 11.18 -17.51 -14.45
C HIS A 512 10.18 -16.34 -14.53
N ASN A 513 10.63 -15.08 -14.51
CA ASN A 513 9.75 -13.93 -14.67
C ASN A 513 9.28 -13.78 -16.13
N LYS A 514 7.96 -13.61 -16.29
CA LYS A 514 7.30 -13.46 -17.60
C LYS A 514 7.52 -12.09 -18.24
N PHE A 515 7.47 -11.03 -17.44
CA PHE A 515 7.60 -9.64 -17.90
C PHE A 515 8.93 -9.08 -17.41
N LYS A 516 9.94 -9.08 -18.28
CA LYS A 516 11.28 -8.57 -17.98
C LYS A 516 11.99 -8.11 -19.25
N VAL A 517 12.97 -7.24 -19.09
CA VAL A 517 13.95 -6.98 -20.14
C VAL A 517 14.98 -8.09 -20.11
N GLU A 518 15.18 -8.74 -21.26
CA GLU A 518 16.23 -9.74 -21.40
C GLU A 518 17.61 -9.07 -21.31
N LYS A 519 18.38 -9.53 -20.33
CA LYS A 519 19.77 -9.14 -20.06
C LYS A 519 20.45 -10.27 -19.29
N GLU A 520 21.76 -10.38 -19.45
CA GLU A 520 22.56 -11.36 -18.73
C GLU A 520 23.58 -10.61 -17.87
N ILE A 521 23.59 -10.89 -16.56
CA ILE A 521 24.51 -10.23 -15.63
C ILE A 521 25.71 -11.14 -15.37
N PHE A 522 26.92 -10.63 -15.55
CA PHE A 522 28.15 -11.39 -15.32
C PHE A 522 28.95 -10.82 -14.15
N ALA A 523 29.47 -11.70 -13.30
CA ALA A 523 30.24 -11.29 -12.12
C ALA A 523 31.68 -10.92 -12.49
N ASN A 524 32.19 -9.83 -11.90
CA ASN A 524 33.60 -9.46 -11.96
C ASN A 524 34.44 -10.18 -10.89
N LYS A 525 33.80 -10.64 -9.80
CA LYS A 525 34.47 -11.33 -8.69
C LYS A 525 34.28 -12.85 -8.83
N LYS A 526 35.37 -13.58 -8.59
CA LYS A 526 35.36 -15.06 -8.49
C LYS A 526 35.49 -15.50 -7.04
N SER A 527 34.93 -16.66 -6.71
CA SER A 527 35.07 -17.23 -5.37
C SER A 527 34.78 -18.72 -5.41
N GLU A 528 35.55 -19.50 -4.65
CA GLU A 528 35.29 -20.93 -4.44
C GLU A 528 34.11 -21.18 -3.48
N ILE A 529 33.68 -20.15 -2.75
CA ILE A 529 32.59 -20.26 -1.77
C ILE A 529 31.26 -20.26 -2.51
N LYS A 530 30.55 -21.40 -2.44
CA LYS A 530 29.22 -21.58 -3.01
C LYS A 530 28.14 -20.98 -2.11
N VAL A 531 26.96 -20.75 -2.69
CA VAL A 531 25.75 -20.42 -1.94
C VAL A 531 25.37 -21.63 -1.08
N ASN A 532 25.32 -21.44 0.24
CA ASN A 532 24.89 -22.46 1.18
C ASN A 532 23.38 -22.35 1.43
N ILE A 533 22.68 -23.48 1.42
CA ILE A 533 21.24 -23.56 1.70
C ILE A 533 21.07 -24.48 2.91
N PHE A 534 20.46 -23.96 3.97
CA PHE A 534 20.07 -24.72 5.14
C PHE A 534 18.54 -24.75 5.25
N ALA A 535 17.99 -25.93 5.49
CA ALA A 535 16.56 -26.15 5.69
C ALA A 535 16.37 -26.97 6.97
N GLY A 536 16.17 -26.28 8.09
CA GLY A 536 15.85 -26.90 9.37
C GLY A 536 14.45 -27.48 9.40
N SER A 537 14.23 -28.46 10.27
CA SER A 537 12.94 -29.17 10.43
C SER A 537 11.86 -28.29 11.10
N ASN A 538 12.29 -27.24 11.80
CA ASN A 538 11.44 -26.26 12.48
C ASN A 538 12.10 -24.86 12.47
N GLU A 539 11.41 -23.85 13.00
CA GLU A 539 11.91 -22.47 13.03
C GLU A 539 13.14 -22.32 13.94
N ASP A 540 13.14 -22.97 15.09
CA ASP A 540 14.23 -22.88 16.07
C ASP A 540 15.56 -23.40 15.48
N GLU A 541 15.54 -24.51 14.75
CA GLU A 541 16.71 -25.04 14.03
C GLU A 541 17.26 -24.05 13.00
N ASN A 542 16.38 -23.34 12.27
CA ASN A 542 16.81 -22.32 11.32
C ASN A 542 17.45 -21.11 12.02
N ILE A 543 16.91 -20.71 13.18
CA ILE A 543 17.47 -19.63 13.99
C ILE A 543 18.83 -20.04 14.57
N ASP A 544 18.93 -21.24 15.13
CA ASP A 544 20.15 -21.76 15.73
C ASP A 544 21.27 -21.88 14.70
N PHE A 545 20.96 -22.40 13.50
CA PHE A 545 21.91 -22.44 12.40
C PHE A 545 22.45 -21.04 12.09
N VAL A 546 21.57 -20.06 11.89
CA VAL A 546 21.94 -18.67 11.59
C VAL A 546 22.80 -18.05 12.71
N VAL A 547 22.43 -18.24 13.98
CA VAL A 547 23.20 -17.76 15.13
C VAL A 547 24.58 -18.43 15.20
N SER A 548 24.63 -19.73 14.95
CA SER A 548 25.88 -20.50 14.98
C SER A 548 26.86 -20.04 13.89
N GLU A 549 26.38 -19.83 12.66
CA GLU A 549 27.18 -19.33 11.54
C GLU A 549 27.79 -17.98 11.89
N VAL A 550 26.97 -17.08 12.42
CA VAL A 550 27.40 -15.71 12.76
C VAL A 550 28.46 -15.71 13.86
N LYS A 551 28.26 -16.50 14.92
CA LYS A 551 29.29 -16.69 15.96
C LYS A 551 30.58 -17.24 15.35
N SER A 552 30.50 -18.21 14.44
CA SER A 552 31.67 -18.78 13.78
C SER A 552 32.46 -17.74 12.97
N PHE A 553 31.75 -16.81 12.31
CA PHE A 553 32.37 -15.73 11.53
C PHE A 553 32.95 -14.62 12.42
N SER A 554 32.27 -14.24 13.51
CA SER A 554 32.76 -13.23 14.46
C SER A 554 34.05 -13.65 15.17
N ILE A 555 34.30 -14.96 15.32
CA ILE A 555 35.54 -15.47 15.91
C ILE A 555 36.72 -15.39 14.94
N ARG A 556 36.47 -15.38 13.62
CA ARG A 556 37.52 -15.53 12.60
C ARG A 556 38.03 -14.21 12.01
N VAL A 557 37.26 -13.12 12.06
CA VAL A 557 37.63 -11.85 11.39
C VAL A 557 37.05 -10.65 12.14
N THR A 558 37.86 -9.63 12.41
CA THR A 558 37.48 -8.42 13.19
C THR A 558 36.70 -7.35 12.40
N GLU A 559 36.57 -7.46 11.07
CA GLU A 559 36.01 -6.38 10.22
C GLU A 559 35.03 -6.85 9.12
N ARG A 560 34.05 -7.72 9.42
CA ARG A 560 32.95 -8.01 8.46
C ARG A 560 31.61 -7.47 8.94
N LYS A 561 30.86 -6.86 8.01
CA LYS A 561 29.45 -6.49 8.19
C LYS A 561 28.58 -7.67 7.73
N ILE A 562 27.72 -8.17 8.61
CA ILE A 562 26.77 -9.25 8.33
C ILE A 562 25.38 -8.64 8.24
N TYR A 563 24.61 -9.03 7.21
CA TYR A 563 23.25 -8.55 6.97
C TYR A 563 22.25 -9.71 6.97
N TYR A 564 21.07 -9.46 7.53
CA TYR A 564 19.96 -10.41 7.56
C TYR A 564 18.77 -9.79 6.84
N PHE A 565 18.17 -10.54 5.92
CA PHE A 565 17.04 -10.10 5.11
C PHE A 565 15.88 -11.08 5.29
N TYR A 566 14.65 -10.59 5.46
CA TYR A 566 13.50 -11.46 5.73
C TYR A 566 12.26 -10.97 4.99
N ILE A 567 11.36 -11.90 4.64
CA ILE A 567 10.07 -11.60 4.01
C ILE A 567 8.99 -12.02 5.02
N GLY A 568 8.28 -11.06 5.61
CA GLY A 568 7.37 -11.33 6.72
C GLY A 568 8.11 -11.85 7.96
N VAL A 569 7.61 -12.92 8.60
CA VAL A 569 8.26 -13.55 9.78
C VAL A 569 9.38 -14.54 9.38
N ALA A 570 9.61 -14.80 8.08
CA ALA A 570 10.57 -15.80 7.61
C ALA A 570 11.95 -15.21 7.22
N LYS A 571 13.03 -15.78 7.78
CA LYS A 571 14.41 -15.25 7.81
C LYS A 571 15.31 -15.81 6.69
N CYS A 572 16.03 -14.93 5.99
CA CYS A 572 17.15 -15.25 5.10
C CYS A 572 18.44 -14.54 5.58
N LEU A 573 19.59 -15.21 5.48
CA LEU A 573 20.90 -14.64 5.81
C LEU A 573 21.68 -14.34 4.52
N ALA A 574 22.24 -13.13 4.40
CA ALA A 574 23.16 -12.80 3.30
C ALA A 574 24.49 -12.26 3.87
N ILE A 575 25.58 -12.98 3.59
CA ILE A 575 26.92 -12.61 4.03
C ILE A 575 27.63 -11.93 2.87
N THR A 576 28.00 -10.66 3.03
CA THR A 576 28.77 -9.88 2.04
C THR A 576 30.26 -9.89 2.30
#